data_AF-A0A8I0B467-F1
#
_entry.id   AF-A0A8I0B467-F1
#
_cell.length_a   1.000
_cell.length_b   1.000
_cell.length_c   1.000
_cell.angle_alpha   90.00
_cell.angle_beta   90.00
_cell.angle_gamma   90.00
#
_symmetry.space_group_name_H-M   'P 1'
#
loop_
_entity.id
_entity.type
_entity.pdbx_description
1 polymer ?
#
loop_
_entity_poly.entity_id
_entity_poly.type
_entity_poly.pdbx_seq_one_letter_code
_entity_poly.pdbx_strand_id
1 'polypeptide(L)'
;MHRFSALLLAIVLLAMPASLWATADGEGSSPAMALQRLQEGNARFQEGRSLHPNLDTARRLVTSTLGQKPFATVLACSDSRVPVEIVFDQGIGDIFTIKVAGNVADTDEIGSMEYGVDHLGTPVLVVLGHTHCGAVTAVTTGAEVHGSIPQLVDNIIPALEATRHAHPELEGNALIDAVIEANVWQTIEDIFKRSPAIAKRAAQGKTAVVGAIYDITSGQVRFLGEHPNQAALLAAVPADPHGGGDAHAADTQEHAAAPHQKETMPTAPVQHTENAAGHDAEAPQTMAAAHATPIQDAHAPEAGHEAKSGGFGFFSFLLFVAALIGVVILLDKTILRPEDN
;
A
#
# COMPACT_ATOMS: atom_id res chain seq x y z
N MET A 1 -20.51 -59.72 -24.74
CA MET A 1 -20.24 -58.38 -25.32
C MET A 1 -19.87 -57.36 -24.22
N HIS A 2 -18.85 -57.65 -23.40
CA HIS A 2 -18.48 -56.82 -22.22
C HIS A 2 -17.12 -56.12 -22.36
N ARG A 3 -16.68 -55.83 -23.59
CA ARG A 3 -15.34 -55.25 -23.84
C ARG A 3 -15.33 -53.87 -24.50
N PHE A 4 -16.50 -53.24 -24.68
CA PHE A 4 -16.60 -51.91 -25.32
C PHE A 4 -17.00 -50.77 -24.39
N SER A 5 -17.59 -51.02 -23.20
CA SER A 5 -17.97 -49.95 -22.26
C SER A 5 -16.82 -49.42 -21.37
N ALA A 6 -15.71 -50.15 -21.24
CA ALA A 6 -14.57 -49.68 -20.44
C ALA A 6 -13.67 -48.67 -21.20
N LEU A 7 -13.77 -48.63 -22.54
CA LEU A 7 -12.90 -47.76 -23.36
C LEU A 7 -13.45 -46.33 -23.47
N LEU A 8 -14.76 -46.14 -23.35
CA LEU A 8 -15.40 -44.82 -23.37
C LEU A 8 -15.27 -44.07 -22.03
N LEU A 9 -15.12 -44.78 -20.91
CA LEU A 9 -14.84 -44.16 -19.61
C LEU A 9 -13.36 -43.74 -19.47
N ALA A 10 -12.46 -44.37 -20.22
CA ALA A 10 -11.03 -44.04 -20.20
C ALA A 10 -10.66 -42.84 -21.10
N ILE A 11 -11.48 -42.52 -22.12
CA ILE A 11 -11.21 -41.41 -23.06
C ILE A 11 -11.78 -40.07 -22.56
N VAL A 12 -12.81 -40.09 -21.71
CA VAL A 12 -13.36 -38.86 -21.08
C VAL A 12 -12.45 -38.33 -19.96
N LEU A 13 -11.55 -39.15 -19.42
CA LEU A 13 -10.55 -38.75 -18.43
C LEU A 13 -9.23 -38.21 -19.03
N LEU A 14 -9.07 -38.22 -20.37
CA LEU A 14 -7.84 -37.81 -21.06
C LEU A 14 -7.97 -36.55 -21.92
N ALA A 15 -9.06 -35.81 -21.77
CA ALA A 15 -9.28 -34.51 -22.41
C ALA A 15 -9.67 -33.44 -21.37
N MET A 16 -8.98 -33.43 -20.22
CA MET A 16 -8.83 -32.16 -19.50
C MET A 16 -7.77 -31.35 -20.24
N PRO A 17 -8.06 -30.11 -20.66
CA PRO A 17 -7.01 -29.28 -21.22
C PRO A 17 -5.90 -29.14 -20.17
N ALA A 18 -4.66 -29.38 -20.58
CA ALA A 18 -3.45 -29.19 -19.77
C ALA A 18 -3.26 -27.72 -19.30
N SER A 19 -4.27 -26.86 -19.47
CA SER A 19 -4.34 -25.49 -18.98
C SER A 19 -4.88 -25.38 -17.55
N LEU A 20 -5.15 -26.49 -16.85
CA LEU A 20 -5.53 -26.49 -15.43
C LEU A 20 -4.37 -26.85 -14.47
N TRP A 21 -3.16 -26.98 -14.99
CA TRP A 21 -1.92 -27.03 -14.20
C TRP A 21 -1.06 -25.78 -14.44
N ALA A 22 -1.72 -24.63 -14.61
CA ALA A 22 -1.11 -23.42 -14.10
C ALA A 22 -1.09 -23.61 -12.57
N THR A 23 0.06 -24.05 -12.07
CA THR A 23 0.38 -23.93 -10.66
C THR A 23 0.01 -22.52 -10.23
N ALA A 24 -0.77 -22.40 -9.17
CA ALA A 24 -1.00 -21.16 -8.46
C ALA A 24 0.33 -20.74 -7.82
N ASP A 25 1.31 -20.41 -8.66
CA ASP A 25 2.57 -19.81 -8.26
C ASP A 25 2.26 -18.33 -8.01
N GLY A 26 1.90 -18.04 -6.77
CA GLY A 26 1.83 -16.68 -6.23
C GLY A 26 0.54 -15.93 -6.49
N GLU A 27 -0.47 -16.10 -5.62
CA GLU A 27 -1.36 -14.99 -5.23
C GLU A 27 -0.59 -13.95 -4.38
N GLY A 28 0.62 -13.59 -4.81
CA GLY A 28 1.26 -12.32 -4.49
C GLY A 28 0.83 -11.36 -5.58
N SER A 29 0.00 -10.37 -5.25
CA SER A 29 -0.61 -9.45 -6.20
C SER A 29 0.42 -8.91 -7.19
N SER A 30 0.21 -9.11 -8.50
CA SER A 30 1.05 -8.50 -9.52
C SER A 30 1.16 -6.97 -9.31
N PRO A 31 2.23 -6.31 -9.81
CA PRO A 31 2.34 -4.85 -9.72
C PRO A 31 1.09 -4.10 -10.19
N ALA A 32 0.45 -4.58 -11.25
CA ALA A 32 -0.81 -4.04 -11.77
C ALA A 32 -1.97 -4.17 -10.77
N MET A 33 -2.13 -5.33 -10.13
CA MET A 33 -3.19 -5.54 -9.13
C MET A 33 -2.96 -4.70 -7.87
N ALA A 34 -1.70 -4.59 -7.42
CA ALA A 34 -1.35 -3.77 -6.28
C ALA A 34 -1.64 -2.28 -6.56
N LEU A 35 -1.26 -1.79 -7.74
CA LEU A 35 -1.56 -0.43 -8.17
C LEU A 35 -3.08 -0.18 -8.28
N GLN A 36 -3.81 -1.11 -8.87
CA GLN A 36 -5.27 -1.05 -8.96
C GLN A 36 -5.92 -0.96 -7.58
N ARG A 37 -5.45 -1.75 -6.60
CA ARG A 37 -5.95 -1.71 -5.22
C ARG A 37 -5.75 -0.34 -4.58
N LEU A 38 -4.61 0.33 -4.82
CA LEU A 38 -4.39 1.71 -4.36
C LEU A 38 -5.36 2.69 -5.05
N GLN A 39 -5.54 2.58 -6.37
CA GLN A 39 -6.45 3.43 -7.14
C GLN A 39 -7.90 3.31 -6.67
N GLU A 40 -8.39 2.09 -6.48
CA GLU A 40 -9.73 1.82 -5.97
C GLU A 40 -9.91 2.34 -4.54
N GLY A 41 -8.87 2.20 -3.70
CA GLY A 41 -8.84 2.76 -2.36
C GLY A 41 -8.95 4.28 -2.33
N ASN A 42 -8.17 4.96 -3.17
CA ASN A 42 -8.24 6.41 -3.28
C ASN A 42 -9.58 6.89 -3.84
N ALA A 43 -10.17 6.18 -4.81
CA ALA A 43 -11.50 6.51 -5.31
C ALA A 43 -12.56 6.48 -4.19
N ARG A 44 -12.52 5.47 -3.30
CA ARG A 44 -13.41 5.41 -2.13
C ARG A 44 -13.16 6.56 -1.16
N PHE A 45 -11.90 6.88 -0.88
CA PHE A 45 -11.53 8.01 -0.03
C PHE A 45 -12.05 9.34 -0.60
N GLN A 46 -11.81 9.60 -1.89
CA GLN A 46 -12.27 10.80 -2.59
C GLN A 46 -13.79 10.95 -2.55
N GLU A 47 -14.54 9.85 -2.68
CA GLU A 47 -16.00 9.85 -2.62
C GLU A 47 -16.58 9.94 -1.19
N GLY A 48 -15.74 9.92 -0.16
CA GLY A 48 -16.19 9.86 1.24
C GLY A 48 -16.85 8.52 1.61
N ARG A 49 -16.43 7.44 0.96
CA ARG A 49 -16.98 6.07 1.08
C ARG A 49 -15.93 5.05 1.50
N SER A 50 -14.90 5.48 2.24
CA SER A 50 -13.86 4.62 2.79
C SER A 50 -14.44 3.45 3.59
N LEU A 51 -13.90 2.25 3.35
CA LEU A 51 -14.29 1.04 4.06
C LEU A 51 -13.57 0.89 5.39
N HIS A 52 -12.43 1.57 5.56
CA HIS A 52 -11.57 1.48 6.73
C HIS A 52 -11.13 0.02 7.03
N PRO A 53 -10.59 -0.71 6.03
CA PRO A 53 -10.25 -2.11 6.21
C PRO A 53 -9.09 -2.28 7.19
N ASN A 54 -8.98 -3.46 7.82
CA ASN A 54 -7.77 -3.86 8.54
C ASN A 54 -7.36 -2.94 9.71
N LEU A 55 -8.33 -2.33 10.40
CA LEU A 55 -8.10 -1.48 11.57
C LEU A 55 -8.42 -2.15 12.92
N ASP A 56 -8.90 -3.38 12.89
CA ASP A 56 -9.35 -4.08 14.09
C ASP A 56 -8.21 -4.73 14.90
N THR A 57 -8.55 -5.16 16.12
CA THR A 57 -7.62 -5.83 17.04
C THR A 57 -7.05 -7.13 16.49
N ALA A 58 -7.84 -7.89 15.70
CA ALA A 58 -7.38 -9.16 15.15
C ALA A 58 -6.29 -8.91 14.10
N ARG A 59 -6.45 -7.89 13.23
CA ARG A 59 -5.41 -7.48 12.29
C ARG A 59 -4.12 -7.10 13.01
N ARG A 60 -4.21 -6.25 14.05
CA ARG A 60 -3.05 -5.84 14.84
C ARG A 60 -2.31 -7.04 15.42
N LEU A 61 -3.04 -8.00 16.00
CA LEU A 61 -2.47 -9.22 16.58
C LEU A 61 -1.75 -10.07 15.52
N VAL A 62 -2.36 -10.24 14.34
CA VAL A 62 -1.75 -10.98 13.23
C VAL A 62 -0.44 -10.30 12.82
N THR A 63 -0.46 -8.99 12.57
CA THR A 63 0.74 -8.27 12.10
C THR A 63 1.87 -8.24 13.14
N SER A 64 1.55 -8.21 14.44
CA SER A 64 2.56 -8.18 15.50
C SER A 64 3.15 -9.56 15.82
N THR A 65 2.44 -10.65 15.53
CA THR A 65 2.87 -12.02 15.89
C THR A 65 3.39 -12.81 14.70
N LEU A 66 2.84 -12.60 13.50
CA LEU A 66 3.20 -13.33 12.28
C LEU A 66 3.97 -12.48 11.27
N GLY A 67 4.30 -11.23 11.64
CA GLY A 67 4.96 -10.26 10.78
C GLY A 67 4.01 -9.54 9.83
N GLN A 68 4.58 -8.59 9.09
CA GLN A 68 3.86 -7.78 8.10
C GLN A 68 4.06 -8.32 6.68
N LYS A 69 3.03 -8.16 5.85
CA LYS A 69 3.04 -8.48 4.42
C LYS A 69 2.34 -7.37 3.63
N PRO A 70 2.94 -6.17 3.58
CA PRO A 70 2.37 -5.07 2.83
C PRO A 70 2.35 -5.42 1.33
N PHE A 71 1.35 -4.92 0.61
CA PHE A 71 1.24 -5.12 -0.84
C PHE A 71 1.79 -3.92 -1.64
N ALA A 72 2.17 -2.84 -0.95
CA ALA A 72 2.73 -1.64 -1.55
C ALA A 72 3.77 -1.03 -0.61
N THR A 73 4.81 -0.45 -1.20
CA THR A 73 5.69 0.52 -0.54
C THR A 73 5.33 1.91 -1.04
N VAL A 74 5.22 2.89 -0.16
CA VAL A 74 4.89 4.27 -0.52
C VAL A 74 5.86 5.23 0.17
N LEU A 75 6.59 6.01 -0.62
CA LEU A 75 7.32 7.19 -0.15
C LEU A 75 6.42 8.41 -0.29
N ALA A 76 6.16 9.11 0.81
CA ALA A 76 5.28 10.28 0.83
C ALA A 76 5.87 11.43 1.65
N CYS A 77 5.28 12.62 1.52
CA CYS A 77 5.70 13.79 2.29
C CYS A 77 5.29 13.66 3.77
N SER A 78 6.15 14.10 4.71
CA SER A 78 5.81 14.20 6.14
C SER A 78 4.67 15.18 6.48
N ASP A 79 4.13 15.89 5.49
CA ASP A 79 2.93 16.71 5.64
C ASP A 79 1.80 15.93 6.34
N SER A 80 1.24 16.54 7.38
CA SER A 80 0.22 15.93 8.23
C SER A 80 -1.11 15.71 7.51
N ARG A 81 -1.31 16.37 6.37
CA ARG A 81 -2.49 16.22 5.51
C ARG A 81 -2.35 15.07 4.52
N VAL A 82 -1.23 14.35 4.52
CA VAL A 82 -0.96 13.19 3.66
C VAL A 82 -0.90 11.88 4.46
N PRO A 83 -1.99 11.44 5.11
CA PRO A 83 -2.04 10.14 5.79
C PRO A 83 -2.21 9.01 4.76
N VAL A 84 -1.11 8.35 4.37
CA VAL A 84 -1.04 7.42 3.24
C VAL A 84 -2.08 6.31 3.30
N GLU A 85 -2.22 5.65 4.44
CA GLU A 85 -3.17 4.55 4.63
C GLU A 85 -4.62 5.03 4.49
N ILE A 86 -4.93 6.24 4.97
CA ILE A 86 -6.27 6.83 4.85
C ILE A 86 -6.55 7.24 3.40
N VAL A 87 -5.60 7.91 2.74
CA VAL A 87 -5.71 8.37 1.35
C VAL A 87 -5.96 7.22 0.39
N PHE A 88 -5.41 6.04 0.66
CA PHE A 88 -5.61 4.81 -0.12
C PHE A 88 -6.62 3.84 0.51
N ASP A 89 -7.37 4.23 1.55
CA ASP A 89 -8.34 3.39 2.25
C ASP A 89 -7.81 1.97 2.58
N GLN A 90 -6.63 1.92 3.20
CA GLN A 90 -5.94 0.72 3.68
C GLN A 90 -5.77 0.76 5.21
N GLY A 91 -5.35 -0.37 5.78
CA GLY A 91 -5.16 -0.49 7.23
C GLY A 91 -3.79 -0.99 7.66
N ILE A 92 -3.76 -1.55 8.87
CA ILE A 92 -2.54 -1.95 9.56
C ILE A 92 -1.83 -3.05 8.76
N GLY A 93 -0.56 -2.82 8.40
CA GLY A 93 0.29 -3.78 7.71
C GLY A 93 -0.01 -3.97 6.21
N ASP A 94 -0.86 -3.12 5.62
CA ASP A 94 -1.21 -3.17 4.21
C ASP A 94 -0.23 -2.40 3.32
N ILE A 95 0.28 -1.26 3.81
CA ILE A 95 1.25 -0.40 3.12
C ILE A 95 2.51 -0.27 3.98
N PHE A 96 3.68 -0.41 3.35
CA PHE A 96 4.96 -0.04 3.94
C PHE A 96 5.24 1.43 3.64
N THR A 97 4.96 2.29 4.61
CA THR A 97 4.96 3.75 4.43
C THR A 97 6.28 4.36 4.91
N ILE A 98 6.93 5.15 4.04
CA ILE A 98 8.08 6.02 4.36
C ILE A 98 7.61 7.46 4.24
N LYS A 99 7.87 8.29 5.25
CA LYS A 99 7.52 9.71 5.23
C LYS A 99 8.72 10.60 5.54
N VAL A 100 9.04 11.51 4.62
CA VAL A 100 10.05 12.56 4.80
C VAL A 100 9.52 13.87 4.21
N ALA A 101 9.90 15.04 4.74
CA ALA A 101 9.46 16.31 4.16
C ALA A 101 9.92 16.41 2.70
N GLY A 102 9.01 16.82 1.80
CA GLY A 102 9.29 16.91 0.36
C GLY A 102 9.41 15.57 -0.37
N ASN A 103 9.11 14.43 0.27
CA ASN A 103 9.18 13.09 -0.33
C ASN A 103 10.50 12.86 -1.12
N VAL A 104 11.60 13.36 -0.56
CA VAL A 104 12.96 13.20 -1.10
C VAL A 104 13.47 11.78 -0.87
N ALA A 105 14.47 11.36 -1.63
CA ALA A 105 15.12 10.06 -1.45
C ALA A 105 16.61 10.23 -1.12
N ASP A 106 16.95 10.05 0.16
CA ASP A 106 18.32 9.93 0.61
C ASP A 106 18.58 8.54 1.23
N THR A 107 19.70 8.39 1.93
CA THR A 107 20.21 7.11 2.43
C THR A 107 19.17 6.36 3.27
N ASP A 108 18.50 7.06 4.20
CA ASP A 108 17.53 6.44 5.11
C ASP A 108 16.22 6.09 4.40
N GLU A 109 15.74 6.95 3.50
CA GLU A 109 14.54 6.67 2.71
C GLU A 109 14.77 5.53 1.72
N ILE A 110 15.92 5.51 1.03
CA ILE A 110 16.28 4.47 0.08
C ILE A 110 16.44 3.13 0.80
N GLY A 111 17.18 3.07 1.90
CA GLY A 111 17.32 1.84 2.68
C GLY A 111 15.97 1.31 3.18
N SER A 112 15.07 2.20 3.57
CA SER A 112 13.70 1.82 3.95
C SER A 112 12.90 1.29 2.76
N MET A 113 13.02 1.91 1.58
CA MET A 113 12.38 1.41 0.36
C MET A 113 12.96 0.07 -0.10
N GLU A 114 14.27 -0.16 0.03
CA GLU A 114 14.90 -1.45 -0.23
C GLU A 114 14.35 -2.54 0.68
N TYR A 115 14.14 -2.24 1.96
CA TYR A 115 13.47 -3.16 2.87
C TYR A 115 12.04 -3.49 2.43
N GLY A 116 11.25 -2.49 2.04
CA GLY A 116 9.89 -2.72 1.54
C GLY A 116 9.85 -3.52 0.23
N VAL A 117 10.65 -3.11 -0.76
CA VAL A 117 10.62 -3.66 -2.11
C VAL A 117 11.31 -5.01 -2.21
N ASP A 118 12.51 -5.16 -1.61
CA ASP A 118 13.31 -6.37 -1.74
C ASP A 118 13.04 -7.37 -0.62
N HIS A 119 13.12 -6.92 0.64
CA HIS A 119 12.95 -7.81 1.79
C HIS A 119 11.50 -8.24 2.03
N LEU A 120 10.55 -7.29 2.01
CA LEU A 120 9.12 -7.61 2.13
C LEU A 120 8.47 -8.01 0.80
N GLY A 121 9.15 -7.74 -0.32
CA GLY A 121 8.72 -8.17 -1.65
C GLY A 121 7.52 -7.39 -2.19
N THR A 122 7.38 -6.09 -1.86
CA THR A 122 6.23 -5.32 -2.35
C THR A 122 6.25 -5.20 -3.88
N PRO A 123 5.13 -5.51 -4.55
CA PRO A 123 5.01 -5.47 -6.01
C PRO A 123 4.86 -4.06 -6.59
N VAL A 124 4.63 -3.03 -5.76
CA VAL A 124 4.57 -1.64 -6.21
C VAL A 124 5.27 -0.72 -5.21
N LEU A 125 6.07 0.20 -5.74
CA LEU A 125 6.65 1.34 -5.05
C LEU A 125 6.03 2.62 -5.63
N VAL A 126 5.34 3.40 -4.80
CA VAL A 126 4.77 4.69 -5.19
C VAL A 126 5.59 5.82 -4.58
N VAL A 127 6.04 6.77 -5.42
CA VAL A 127 6.55 8.07 -4.97
C VAL A 127 5.39 9.06 -5.03
N LEU A 128 4.86 9.43 -3.86
CA LEU A 128 3.66 10.25 -3.71
C LEU A 128 4.02 11.69 -3.33
N GLY A 129 4.03 12.56 -4.33
CA GLY A 129 4.01 14.01 -4.14
C GLY A 129 2.62 14.51 -3.74
N HIS A 130 2.51 15.79 -3.39
CA HIS A 130 1.20 16.40 -3.11
C HIS A 130 1.14 17.89 -3.42
N THR A 131 -0.07 18.38 -3.70
CA THR A 131 -0.31 19.82 -3.92
C THR A 131 -0.03 20.62 -2.64
N HIS A 132 0.38 21.88 -2.81
CA HIS A 132 0.75 22.78 -1.70
C HIS A 132 1.83 22.23 -0.75
N CYS A 133 2.84 21.55 -1.30
CA CYS A 133 3.97 21.03 -0.52
C CYS A 133 4.84 22.16 0.04
N GLY A 134 4.99 22.20 1.36
CA GLY A 134 5.77 23.25 2.05
C GLY A 134 7.27 23.21 1.70
N ALA A 135 7.87 22.02 1.59
CA ALA A 135 9.28 21.87 1.25
C ALA A 135 9.57 22.35 -0.18
N VAL A 136 8.76 21.92 -1.16
CA VAL A 136 8.89 22.36 -2.54
C VAL A 136 8.61 23.86 -2.68
N THR A 137 7.62 24.38 -1.95
CA THR A 137 7.32 25.81 -1.91
C THR A 137 8.52 26.61 -1.40
N ALA A 138 9.12 26.18 -0.28
CA ALA A 138 10.28 26.84 0.32
C ALA A 138 11.47 26.93 -0.64
N VAL A 139 11.77 25.83 -1.36
CA VAL A 139 12.83 25.80 -2.39
C VAL A 139 12.48 26.73 -3.55
N THR A 140 11.26 26.66 -4.06
CA THR A 140 10.81 27.43 -5.23
C THR A 140 10.82 28.94 -4.98
N THR A 141 10.46 29.36 -3.77
CA THR A 141 10.40 30.78 -3.37
C THR A 141 11.72 31.31 -2.79
N GLY A 142 12.73 30.46 -2.62
CA GLY A 142 14.00 30.83 -1.98
C GLY A 142 13.83 31.20 -0.51
N ALA A 143 12.93 30.53 0.21
CA ALA A 143 12.73 30.77 1.64
C ALA A 143 14.00 30.44 2.43
N GLU A 144 14.33 31.27 3.41
CA GLU A 144 15.42 30.99 4.34
C GLU A 144 15.06 29.79 5.22
N VAL A 145 15.94 28.79 5.23
CA VAL A 145 15.81 27.55 6.03
C VAL A 145 17.04 27.35 6.90
N HIS A 146 16.87 26.69 8.05
CA HIS A 146 17.92 26.55 9.06
C HIS A 146 17.97 25.15 9.67
N GLY A 147 19.04 24.87 10.43
CA GLY A 147 19.24 23.56 11.07
C GLY A 147 19.51 22.47 10.04
N SER A 148 18.80 21.35 10.12
CA SER A 148 18.93 20.23 9.17
C SER A 148 18.09 20.39 7.90
N ILE A 149 17.24 21.41 7.81
CA ILE A 149 16.34 21.62 6.66
C ILE A 149 17.10 21.86 5.35
N PRO A 150 18.19 22.67 5.28
CA PRO A 150 18.95 22.87 4.04
C PRO A 150 19.35 21.56 3.36
N GLN A 151 19.95 20.63 4.11
CA GLN A 151 20.39 19.33 3.58
C GLN A 151 19.23 18.49 3.05
N LEU A 152 18.06 18.57 3.70
CA LEU A 152 16.86 17.87 3.25
C LEU A 152 16.35 18.45 1.92
N VAL A 153 16.33 19.77 1.78
CA VAL A 153 15.77 20.43 0.61
C VAL A 153 16.74 20.51 -0.57
N ASP A 154 18.04 20.28 -0.36
CA ASP A 154 19.05 20.18 -1.43
C ASP A 154 18.67 19.14 -2.49
N ASN A 155 18.00 18.06 -2.07
CA ASN A 155 17.49 17.00 -2.97
C ASN A 155 16.36 17.49 -3.91
N ILE A 156 15.72 18.62 -3.61
CA ILE A 156 14.62 19.20 -4.41
C ILE A 156 15.17 20.20 -5.45
N ILE A 157 16.33 20.82 -5.19
CA ILE A 157 16.93 21.85 -6.04
C ILE A 157 17.06 21.39 -7.51
N PRO A 158 17.52 20.16 -7.83
CA PRO A 158 17.61 19.71 -9.22
C PRO A 158 16.27 19.75 -9.97
N ALA A 159 15.16 19.43 -9.29
CA ALA A 159 13.82 19.51 -9.88
C ALA A 159 13.41 20.96 -10.17
N LEU A 160 13.75 21.91 -9.29
CA LEU A 160 13.50 23.34 -9.52
C LEU A 160 14.28 23.83 -10.74
N GLU A 161 15.58 23.56 -10.80
CA GLU A 161 16.45 24.02 -11.88
C GLU A 161 16.03 23.43 -13.24
N ALA A 162 15.72 22.14 -13.28
CA ALA A 162 15.20 21.48 -14.48
C ALA A 162 13.87 22.11 -14.94
N THR A 163 12.97 22.41 -14.00
CA THR A 163 11.67 23.04 -14.31
C THR A 163 11.86 24.44 -14.85
N ARG A 164 12.69 25.28 -14.21
CA ARG A 164 12.98 26.65 -14.69
C ARG A 164 13.66 26.65 -16.06
N HIS A 165 14.49 25.64 -16.34
CA HIS A 165 15.12 25.50 -17.64
C HIS A 165 14.12 25.11 -18.73
N ALA A 166 13.26 24.13 -18.46
CA ALA A 166 12.27 23.64 -19.43
C ALA A 166 11.10 24.61 -19.64
N HIS A 167 10.73 25.35 -18.61
CA HIS A 167 9.55 26.22 -18.56
C HIS A 167 9.88 27.59 -17.94
N PRO A 168 10.74 28.39 -18.60
CA PRO A 168 11.18 29.70 -18.09
C PRO A 168 10.04 30.72 -17.94
N GLU A 169 8.87 30.46 -18.53
CA GLU A 169 7.67 31.29 -18.43
C GLU A 169 6.84 31.06 -17.16
N LEU A 170 7.05 29.95 -16.43
CA LEU A 170 6.27 29.62 -15.25
C LEU A 170 6.76 30.39 -14.02
N GLU A 171 5.82 30.98 -13.29
CA GLU A 171 6.09 31.73 -12.07
C GLU A 171 5.02 31.46 -10.99
N GLY A 172 5.32 31.83 -9.74
CA GLY A 172 4.40 31.72 -8.61
C GLY A 172 3.88 30.29 -8.41
N ASN A 173 2.57 30.15 -8.17
CA ASN A 173 1.94 28.85 -7.90
C ASN A 173 2.07 27.87 -9.07
N ALA A 174 2.03 28.36 -10.33
CA ALA A 174 2.16 27.50 -11.49
C ALA A 174 3.56 26.86 -11.58
N LEU A 175 4.60 27.63 -11.19
CA LEU A 175 5.95 27.08 -11.06
C LEU A 175 6.01 26.06 -9.91
N ILE A 176 5.45 26.38 -8.73
CA ILE A 176 5.44 25.45 -7.59
C ILE A 176 4.79 24.12 -7.96
N ASP A 177 3.64 24.15 -8.64
CA ASP A 177 2.92 22.95 -9.06
C ASP A 177 3.74 22.11 -10.06
N ALA A 178 4.42 22.76 -11.00
CA ALA A 178 5.33 22.09 -11.92
C ALA A 178 6.54 21.47 -11.20
N VAL A 179 7.12 22.16 -10.22
CA VAL A 179 8.24 21.66 -9.41
C VAL A 179 7.81 20.49 -8.51
N ILE A 180 6.57 20.46 -8.02
CA ILE A 180 6.03 19.31 -7.27
C ILE A 180 6.06 18.04 -8.13
N GLU A 181 5.62 18.13 -9.39
CA GLU A 181 5.66 17.00 -10.32
C GLU A 181 7.11 16.63 -10.68
N ALA A 182 7.94 17.61 -11.00
CA ALA A 182 9.35 17.39 -11.28
C ALA A 182 10.10 16.75 -10.09
N ASN A 183 9.74 17.10 -8.85
CA ASN A 183 10.31 16.51 -7.65
C ASN A 183 9.96 15.03 -7.51
N VAL A 184 8.75 14.60 -7.89
CA VAL A 184 8.40 13.16 -7.94
C VAL A 184 9.31 12.42 -8.93
N TRP A 185 9.54 13.01 -10.11
CA TRP A 185 10.43 12.42 -11.11
C TRP A 185 11.90 12.38 -10.67
N GLN A 186 12.39 13.49 -10.11
CA GLN A 186 13.73 13.58 -9.54
C GLN A 186 13.95 12.51 -8.46
N THR A 187 13.00 12.36 -7.54
CA THR A 187 13.07 11.31 -6.51
C THR A 187 13.13 9.89 -7.12
N ILE A 188 12.36 9.59 -8.17
CA ILE A 188 12.44 8.27 -8.85
C ILE A 188 13.80 8.08 -9.53
N GLU A 189 14.34 9.12 -10.15
CA GLU A 189 15.67 9.09 -10.74
C GLU A 189 16.75 8.84 -9.68
N ASP A 190 16.67 9.49 -8.53
CA ASP A 190 17.60 9.28 -7.41
C ASP A 190 17.50 7.86 -6.85
N ILE A 191 16.30 7.31 -6.73
CA ILE A 191 16.07 5.90 -6.35
C ILE A 191 16.81 4.96 -7.28
N PHE A 192 16.63 5.09 -8.60
CA PHE A 192 17.29 4.18 -9.55
C PHE A 192 18.80 4.37 -9.62
N LYS A 193 19.30 5.60 -9.48
CA LYS A 193 20.75 5.87 -9.47
C LYS A 193 21.44 5.31 -8.23
N ARG A 194 20.74 5.28 -7.10
CA ARG A 194 21.34 5.00 -5.78
C ARG A 194 20.98 3.62 -5.23
N SER A 195 19.96 2.95 -5.78
CA SER A 195 19.56 1.59 -5.39
C SER A 195 19.58 0.62 -6.57
N PRO A 196 20.70 -0.11 -6.78
CA PRO A 196 20.75 -1.21 -7.72
C PRO A 196 19.73 -2.32 -7.41
N ALA A 197 19.39 -2.51 -6.13
CA ALA A 197 18.41 -3.51 -5.69
C ALA A 197 17.00 -3.20 -6.23
N ILE A 198 16.51 -1.97 -6.01
CA ILE A 198 15.20 -1.55 -6.52
C ILE A 198 15.21 -1.53 -8.06
N ALA A 199 16.25 -0.98 -8.68
CA ALA A 199 16.36 -0.93 -10.14
C ALA A 199 16.34 -2.33 -10.78
N LYS A 200 17.05 -3.31 -10.21
CA LYS A 200 17.02 -4.70 -10.68
C LYS A 200 15.61 -5.30 -10.62
N ARG A 201 14.87 -5.08 -9.54
CA ARG A 201 13.50 -5.60 -9.39
C ARG A 201 12.52 -4.94 -10.35
N ALA A 202 12.68 -3.63 -10.59
CA ALA A 202 11.92 -2.90 -11.60
C ALA A 202 12.20 -3.42 -13.01
N ALA A 203 13.48 -3.58 -13.38
CA ALA A 203 13.88 -4.13 -14.68
C ALA A 203 13.38 -5.57 -14.91
N GLN A 204 13.22 -6.35 -13.85
CA GLN A 204 12.66 -7.70 -13.89
C GLN A 204 11.12 -7.73 -13.91
N GLY A 205 10.44 -6.59 -13.80
CA GLY A 205 8.98 -6.51 -13.68
C GLY A 205 8.42 -7.07 -12.37
N LYS A 206 9.28 -7.31 -11.36
CA LYS A 206 8.86 -7.82 -10.04
C LYS A 206 8.22 -6.74 -9.18
N THR A 207 8.62 -5.48 -9.40
CA THR A 207 8.04 -4.31 -8.72
C THR A 207 7.86 -3.19 -9.75
N ALA A 208 6.69 -2.54 -9.78
CA ALA A 208 6.52 -1.30 -10.53
C ALA A 208 6.93 -0.11 -9.65
N VAL A 209 7.70 0.83 -10.20
CA VAL A 209 8.02 2.11 -9.53
C VAL A 209 7.24 3.21 -10.25
N VAL A 210 6.33 3.86 -9.55
CA VAL A 210 5.41 4.83 -10.15
C VAL A 210 5.37 6.14 -9.40
N GLY A 211 5.26 7.24 -10.12
CA GLY A 211 5.00 8.57 -9.58
C GLY A 211 3.50 8.80 -9.40
N ALA A 212 3.13 9.56 -8.37
CA ALA A 212 1.76 10.01 -8.14
C ALA A 212 1.73 11.37 -7.43
N ILE A 213 0.64 12.12 -7.63
CA ILE A 213 0.39 13.38 -6.93
C ILE A 213 -0.96 13.32 -6.23
N TYR A 214 -0.95 13.51 -4.92
CA TYR A 214 -2.12 13.68 -4.09
C TYR A 214 -2.57 15.14 -4.06
N ASP A 215 -3.78 15.42 -4.50
CA ASP A 215 -4.42 16.72 -4.30
C ASP A 215 -5.06 16.77 -2.92
N ILE A 216 -4.45 17.56 -2.02
CA ILE A 216 -4.89 17.69 -0.63
C ILE A 216 -6.27 18.36 -0.49
N THR A 217 -6.77 19.04 -1.53
CA THR A 217 -8.06 19.72 -1.51
C THR A 217 -9.18 18.79 -1.97
N SER A 218 -8.97 18.07 -3.07
CA SER A 218 -10.01 17.18 -3.62
C SER A 218 -9.98 15.76 -3.06
N GLY A 219 -8.86 15.34 -2.46
CA GLY A 219 -8.64 13.98 -2.00
C GLY A 219 -8.20 13.02 -3.12
N GLN A 220 -8.07 13.49 -4.37
CA GLN A 220 -7.70 12.68 -5.52
C GLN A 220 -6.19 12.39 -5.56
N VAL A 221 -5.81 11.17 -5.93
CA VAL A 221 -4.45 10.82 -6.34
C VAL A 221 -4.41 10.67 -7.85
N ARG A 222 -3.66 11.55 -8.52
CA ARG A 222 -3.32 11.43 -9.94
C ARG A 222 -2.05 10.60 -10.09
N PHE A 223 -2.18 9.38 -10.60
CA PHE A 223 -1.04 8.54 -10.93
C PHE A 223 -0.40 9.01 -12.24
N LEU A 224 0.92 9.20 -12.19
CA LEU A 224 1.73 9.65 -13.33
C LEU A 224 2.28 8.47 -14.14
N GLY A 225 2.34 7.28 -13.52
CA GLY A 225 2.92 6.08 -14.11
C GLY A 225 4.42 5.98 -13.86
N GLU A 226 5.09 5.20 -14.69
CA GLU A 226 6.54 5.02 -14.65
C GLU A 226 7.27 6.30 -15.10
N HIS A 227 8.53 6.45 -14.66
CA HIS A 227 9.34 7.60 -15.06
C HIS A 227 9.47 7.68 -16.60
N PRO A 228 9.31 8.84 -17.25
CA PRO A 228 9.37 8.96 -18.72
C PRO A 228 10.66 8.40 -19.35
N ASN A 229 11.78 8.51 -18.63
CA ASN A 229 13.09 7.98 -19.03
C ASN A 229 13.45 6.64 -18.34
N GLN A 230 12.48 5.89 -17.81
CA GLN A 230 12.75 4.70 -16.99
C GLN A 230 13.66 3.69 -17.68
N ALA A 231 13.43 3.38 -18.97
CA ALA A 231 14.25 2.43 -19.70
C ALA A 231 15.74 2.83 -19.73
N ALA A 232 16.03 4.13 -19.89
CA ALA A 232 17.40 4.64 -19.87
C ALA A 232 18.01 4.61 -18.47
N LEU A 233 17.23 4.97 -17.44
CA LEU A 233 17.67 4.93 -16.04
C LEU A 233 18.03 3.50 -15.61
N LEU A 234 17.18 2.53 -15.94
CA LEU A 234 17.40 1.13 -15.62
C LEU A 234 18.60 0.55 -16.39
N ALA A 235 18.82 0.96 -17.64
CA ALA A 235 19.98 0.53 -18.42
C ALA A 235 21.31 1.12 -17.91
N ALA A 236 21.27 2.26 -17.23
CA ALA A 236 22.45 2.92 -16.69
C ALA A 236 22.91 2.36 -15.33
N VAL A 237 22.09 1.50 -14.69
CA VAL A 237 22.43 0.91 -13.39
C VAL A 237 23.61 -0.04 -13.56
N PRO A 238 24.74 0.18 -12.87
CA PRO A 238 25.87 -0.73 -12.91
C PRO A 238 25.45 -2.12 -12.46
N ALA A 239 25.97 -3.16 -13.14
CA ALA A 239 25.82 -4.52 -12.63
C ALA A 239 26.43 -4.58 -11.22
N ASP A 240 25.64 -5.07 -10.26
CA ASP A 240 25.98 -5.12 -8.84
C ASP A 240 27.37 -5.74 -8.59
N PRO A 241 28.35 -5.00 -8.04
CA PRO A 241 29.67 -5.54 -7.70
C PRO A 241 29.64 -6.47 -6.48
N HIS A 242 28.55 -6.46 -5.70
CA HIS A 242 28.32 -7.29 -4.51
C HIS A 242 27.14 -8.22 -4.73
N GLY A 243 27.10 -8.89 -5.88
CA GLY A 243 26.06 -9.84 -6.31
C GLY A 243 25.23 -10.42 -5.17
N GLY A 244 24.15 -9.73 -4.84
CA GLY A 244 23.05 -10.26 -4.05
C GLY A 244 22.36 -11.31 -4.90
N GLY A 245 22.91 -12.53 -4.86
CA GLY A 245 22.26 -13.71 -5.41
C GLY A 245 20.86 -13.82 -4.81
N ASP A 246 19.93 -14.36 -5.59
CA ASP A 246 18.58 -14.70 -5.15
C ASP A 246 18.66 -15.64 -3.92
N ALA A 247 18.79 -15.05 -2.73
CA ALA A 247 19.05 -15.75 -1.49
C ALA A 247 17.90 -15.53 -0.50
N HIS A 248 16.66 -15.47 -0.97
CA HIS A 248 15.48 -15.71 -0.14
C HIS A 248 14.39 -16.46 -0.93
N ALA A 249 14.77 -17.63 -1.43
CA ALA A 249 13.85 -18.70 -1.76
C ALA A 249 14.29 -19.98 -1.05
N ALA A 250 14.40 -19.92 0.28
CA ALA A 250 14.47 -21.10 1.13
C ALA A 250 14.16 -20.72 2.58
N ASP A 251 13.29 -21.53 3.18
CA ASP A 251 12.99 -21.63 4.61
C ASP A 251 12.01 -20.60 5.21
N THR A 252 10.72 -20.82 4.94
CA THR A 252 9.70 -20.57 5.97
C THR A 252 9.91 -21.57 7.10
N GLN A 253 10.93 -21.34 7.94
CA GLN A 253 11.00 -21.94 9.25
C GLN A 253 10.31 -21.02 10.24
N GLU A 254 9.19 -21.54 10.74
CA GLU A 254 8.46 -21.16 11.93
C GLU A 254 9.39 -20.60 13.02
N HIS A 255 9.48 -19.28 13.15
CA HIS A 255 10.13 -18.65 14.29
C HIS A 255 9.23 -18.80 15.52
N ALA A 256 9.37 -19.95 16.19
CA ALA A 256 8.87 -20.16 17.54
C ALA A 256 9.53 -19.12 18.47
N ALA A 257 8.71 -18.20 18.98
CA ALA A 257 9.12 -17.25 20.00
C ALA A 257 9.58 -17.98 21.27
N ALA A 258 10.79 -17.68 21.75
CA ALA A 258 11.28 -18.12 23.04
C ALA A 258 10.47 -17.47 24.19
N PRO A 259 10.28 -18.13 25.34
CA PRO A 259 9.37 -17.65 26.37
C PRO A 259 9.98 -16.49 27.17
N HIS A 260 9.32 -15.33 27.13
CA HIS A 260 9.63 -14.22 28.04
C HIS A 260 9.26 -14.58 29.48
N GLN A 261 10.25 -14.49 30.37
CA GLN A 261 10.06 -14.58 31.81
C GLN A 261 9.21 -13.42 32.31
N LYS A 262 8.28 -13.76 33.22
CA LYS A 262 7.31 -12.86 33.82
C LYS A 262 7.99 -12.07 34.95
N GLU A 263 8.45 -10.86 34.68
CA GLU A 263 8.85 -9.94 35.76
C GLU A 263 7.65 -9.11 36.20
N THR A 264 7.32 -9.24 37.49
CA THR A 264 6.23 -8.53 38.17
C THR A 264 6.68 -7.14 38.63
N MET A 265 6.03 -6.08 38.17
CA MET A 265 6.19 -4.73 38.72
C MET A 265 5.49 -4.60 40.09
N PRO A 266 6.14 -3.99 41.11
CA PRO A 266 5.46 -3.61 42.34
C PRO A 266 4.80 -2.23 42.20
N THR A 267 3.54 -2.14 42.64
CA THR A 267 2.78 -0.89 42.75
C THR A 267 3.20 -0.11 44.01
N ALA A 268 3.58 1.17 43.86
CA ALA A 268 3.75 2.11 44.98
C ALA A 268 2.64 3.18 44.96
N PRO A 269 2.13 3.63 46.12
CA PRO A 269 1.00 4.54 46.19
C PRO A 269 1.44 6.01 46.06
N VAL A 270 0.62 6.81 45.35
CA VAL A 270 0.78 8.26 45.22
C VAL A 270 0.25 8.94 46.49
N GLN A 271 1.11 9.68 47.19
CA GLN A 271 0.71 10.57 48.28
C GLN A 271 0.61 12.01 47.77
N HIS A 272 -0.53 12.65 48.04
CA HIS A 272 -0.72 14.08 47.87
C HIS A 272 -0.04 14.84 49.01
N THR A 273 0.77 15.84 48.69
CA THR A 273 1.17 16.88 49.63
C THR A 273 0.91 18.25 49.00
N GLU A 274 0.01 19.00 49.61
CA GLU A 274 -0.15 20.44 49.44
C GLU A 274 1.11 21.15 49.97
N ASN A 275 1.53 22.22 49.30
CA ASN A 275 2.22 23.31 49.99
C ASN A 275 2.09 24.63 49.23
N ALA A 276 1.83 25.66 50.02
CA ALA A 276 1.55 27.03 49.65
C ALA A 276 2.80 27.92 49.65
N ALA A 277 2.61 29.12 49.07
CA ALA A 277 3.30 30.38 49.30
C ALA A 277 4.52 30.76 48.41
N GLY A 278 4.26 31.71 47.49
CA GLY A 278 4.83 33.06 47.52
C GLY A 278 6.06 33.36 46.66
N HIS A 279 5.90 34.18 45.61
CA HIS A 279 6.41 35.57 45.51
C HIS A 279 6.25 36.13 44.07
N ASP A 280 5.47 37.22 43.97
CA ASP A 280 5.62 38.46 43.18
C ASP A 280 6.31 38.45 41.81
N ALA A 281 5.58 38.85 40.74
CA ALA A 281 5.56 40.23 40.22
C ALA A 281 5.09 40.34 38.75
N GLU A 282 4.18 41.29 38.53
CA GLU A 282 3.87 42.11 37.33
C GLU A 282 3.23 41.52 36.04
N ALA A 283 2.09 42.15 35.70
CA ALA A 283 1.23 42.01 34.52
C ALA A 283 1.73 42.93 33.35
N PRO A 284 1.14 43.01 32.12
CA PRO A 284 -0.30 43.25 31.89
C PRO A 284 -0.98 42.67 30.62
N GLN A 285 -2.31 42.48 30.73
CA GLN A 285 -3.38 42.81 29.75
C GLN A 285 -3.39 42.11 28.38
N THR A 286 -4.48 41.70 27.72
CA THR A 286 -5.94 41.70 27.90
C THR A 286 -6.50 40.91 26.70
N MET A 287 -7.76 40.47 26.82
CA MET A 287 -8.77 40.27 25.76
C MET A 287 -9.27 38.83 25.53
N ALA A 288 -10.52 38.69 25.99
CA ALA A 288 -11.67 38.12 25.30
C ALA A 288 -11.86 36.59 25.29
N ALA A 289 -12.78 36.20 26.16
CA ALA A 289 -13.48 34.94 26.20
C ALA A 289 -14.35 34.70 24.96
N ALA A 290 -14.52 33.43 24.59
CA ALA A 290 -15.72 32.92 23.94
C ALA A 290 -16.17 31.66 24.67
N HIS A 291 -17.42 31.71 25.12
CA HIS A 291 -18.11 30.72 25.92
C HIS A 291 -18.37 29.41 25.16
N ALA A 292 -18.03 28.27 25.78
CA ALA A 292 -18.54 26.96 25.38
C ALA A 292 -19.60 26.51 26.40
N THR A 293 -20.84 26.37 25.93
CA THR A 293 -21.95 25.78 26.70
C THR A 293 -22.00 24.27 26.40
N PRO A 294 -22.22 23.39 27.40
CA PRO A 294 -22.19 21.95 27.18
C PRO A 294 -23.52 21.45 26.61
N ILE A 295 -23.47 20.59 25.59
CA ILE A 295 -24.64 19.87 25.08
C ILE A 295 -24.74 18.51 25.78
N GLN A 296 -25.91 18.28 26.36
CA GLN A 296 -26.33 17.13 27.13
C GLN A 296 -26.56 15.87 26.29
N ASP A 297 -26.40 14.74 26.98
CA ASP A 297 -26.70 13.38 26.56
C ASP A 297 -28.14 13.19 26.04
N ALA A 298 -28.28 12.40 24.98
CA ALA A 298 -29.56 11.79 24.60
C ALA A 298 -29.34 10.32 24.19
N HIS A 299 -29.85 9.43 25.03
CA HIS A 299 -30.06 8.01 24.75
C HIS A 299 -31.21 7.77 23.75
N ALA A 300 -31.06 6.77 22.88
CA ALA A 300 -32.00 5.69 22.52
C ALA A 300 -31.74 5.15 21.09
N PRO A 301 -32.32 4.01 20.67
CA PRO A 301 -32.15 2.65 21.18
C PRO A 301 -31.66 1.66 20.09
N GLU A 302 -31.30 0.45 20.51
CA GLU A 302 -30.92 -0.69 19.67
C GLU A 302 -32.03 -1.12 18.70
N ALA A 303 -31.66 -1.38 17.45
CA ALA A 303 -32.47 -2.13 16.49
C ALA A 303 -31.58 -3.15 15.76
N GLY A 304 -31.88 -4.43 15.96
CA GLY A 304 -31.21 -5.54 15.29
C GLY A 304 -31.50 -5.58 13.79
N HIS A 305 -30.50 -6.00 13.03
CA HIS A 305 -30.67 -6.43 11.65
C HIS A 305 -29.80 -7.67 11.40
N GLU A 306 -30.46 -8.82 11.25
CA GLU A 306 -29.87 -10.05 10.74
C GLU A 306 -29.41 -9.84 9.29
N ALA A 307 -28.11 -9.96 9.05
CA ALA A 307 -27.56 -10.05 7.70
C ALA A 307 -27.69 -11.49 7.16
N LYS A 308 -28.60 -11.69 6.21
CA LYS A 308 -28.66 -12.91 5.39
C LYS A 308 -27.46 -12.94 4.44
N SER A 309 -26.57 -13.91 4.62
CA SER A 309 -25.44 -14.18 3.75
C SER A 309 -25.90 -14.78 2.41
N GLY A 310 -25.43 -14.18 1.31
CA GLY A 310 -25.73 -14.61 -0.06
C GLY A 310 -24.97 -15.88 -0.45
N GLY A 311 -25.63 -17.02 -0.33
CA GLY A 311 -25.17 -18.32 -0.84
C GLY A 311 -25.40 -18.51 -2.35
N PHE A 312 -24.93 -17.58 -3.20
CA PHE A 312 -25.18 -17.65 -4.64
C PHE A 312 -24.22 -18.62 -5.38
N GLY A 313 -23.04 -18.91 -4.83
CA GLY A 313 -22.05 -19.81 -5.45
C GLY A 313 -22.32 -21.30 -5.25
N PHE A 314 -22.82 -21.70 -4.07
CA PHE A 314 -22.99 -23.11 -3.72
C PHE A 314 -24.18 -23.77 -4.42
N PHE A 315 -25.27 -23.02 -4.62
CA PHE A 315 -26.46 -23.51 -5.33
C PHE A 315 -26.22 -23.71 -6.83
N SER A 316 -25.41 -22.86 -7.45
CA SER A 316 -25.05 -22.98 -8.87
C SER A 316 -24.16 -24.21 -9.13
N PHE A 317 -23.26 -24.52 -8.20
CA PHE A 317 -22.42 -25.73 -8.26
C PHE A 317 -23.24 -27.03 -8.14
N LEU A 318 -24.21 -27.08 -7.22
CA LEU A 318 -25.10 -28.23 -7.05
C LEU A 318 -25.98 -28.49 -8.28
N LEU A 319 -26.49 -27.43 -8.92
CA LEU A 319 -27.27 -27.56 -10.15
C LEU A 319 -26.42 -28.10 -11.32
N PHE A 320 -25.15 -27.69 -11.41
CA PHE A 320 -24.23 -28.19 -12.44
C PHE A 320 -23.92 -29.68 -12.26
N VAL A 321 -23.66 -30.12 -11.01
CA VAL A 321 -23.42 -31.54 -10.69
C VAL A 321 -24.67 -32.39 -10.97
N ALA A 322 -25.85 -31.91 -10.59
CA ALA A 322 -27.11 -32.61 -10.88
C ALA A 322 -27.39 -32.73 -12.39
N ALA A 323 -27.07 -31.70 -13.18
CA ALA A 323 -27.19 -31.74 -14.63
C ALA A 323 -26.25 -32.77 -15.27
N LEU A 324 -24.99 -32.86 -14.79
CA LEU A 324 -24.01 -33.84 -15.25
C LEU A 324 -24.45 -35.28 -14.94
N ILE A 325 -24.97 -35.53 -13.73
CA ILE A 325 -25.53 -36.84 -13.35
C ILE A 325 -26.75 -37.18 -14.23
N GLY A 326 -27.62 -36.20 -14.51
CA GLY A 326 -28.77 -36.37 -15.39
C GLY A 326 -28.39 -36.75 -16.82
N VAL A 327 -27.35 -36.14 -17.38
CA VAL A 327 -26.83 -36.47 -18.72
C VAL A 327 -26.26 -37.89 -18.76
N VAL A 328 -25.53 -38.32 -17.73
CA VAL A 328 -25.00 -39.70 -17.65
C VAL A 328 -26.13 -40.73 -17.60
N ILE A 329 -27.18 -40.48 -16.80
CA ILE A 329 -28.34 -41.40 -16.69
C ILE A 329 -29.15 -41.43 -18.00
N LEU A 330 -29.27 -40.30 -18.71
CA LEU A 330 -30.00 -40.23 -19.98
C LEU A 330 -29.25 -40.98 -21.09
N LEU A 331 -27.92 -40.89 -21.13
CA LEU A 331 -27.08 -41.62 -22.06
C LEU A 331 -27.11 -43.13 -21.79
N ASP A 332 -27.17 -43.55 -20.53
CA ASP A 332 -27.32 -44.96 -20.14
C ASP A 332 -28.65 -45.56 -20.65
N LYS A 333 -29.75 -44.80 -20.55
CA LYS A 333 -31.09 -45.25 -21.00
C LYS A 333 -31.32 -45.20 -22.51
N THR A 334 -30.56 -44.38 -23.25
CA THR A 334 -30.72 -44.25 -24.71
C THR A 334 -29.78 -45.16 -25.50
N ILE A 335 -28.66 -45.62 -24.91
CA ILE A 335 -27.68 -46.47 -25.60
C ILE A 335 -27.87 -47.97 -25.30
N LEU A 336 -28.56 -48.36 -24.22
CA LEU A 336 -28.72 -49.75 -23.80
C LEU A 336 -30.13 -50.35 -23.97
N ARG A 337 -30.91 -49.91 -24.97
CA ARG A 337 -32.08 -50.69 -25.38
C ARG A 337 -31.63 -51.86 -26.26
N PRO A 338 -31.86 -53.12 -25.86
CA PRO A 338 -31.77 -54.23 -26.80
C PRO A 338 -32.89 -54.05 -27.83
N GLU A 339 -32.55 -54.08 -29.11
CA GLU A 339 -33.57 -54.29 -30.14
C GLU A 339 -34.14 -55.70 -29.96
N ASP A 340 -35.44 -55.78 -29.71
CA ASP A 340 -36.19 -57.02 -29.65
C ASP A 340 -36.08 -57.75 -30.99
N ASN A 341 -35.66 -59.03 -30.93
CA ASN A 341 -35.98 -60.04 -31.93
C ASN A 341 -36.26 -61.36 -31.21
#